data_AF-A0AAV2JLU1-F1
#
_entry.id   AF-A0AAV2JLU1-F1
#
_cell.length_a   1.000
_cell.length_b   1.000
_cell.length_c   1.000
_cell.angle_alpha   90.00
_cell.angle_beta   90.00
_cell.angle_gamma   90.00
#
_symmetry.space_group_name_H-M   'P 1'
#
loop_
_entity.id
_entity.type
_entity.pdbx_description
1 polymer ?
#
loop_
_entity_poly.entity_id
_entity_poly.type
_entity_poly.pdbx_seq_one_letter_code
_entity_poly.pdbx_strand_id
1 'polypeptide(L)'
;MAAVLLCICVFLVFSGQTLANYEPTWESLDARPLPAWYDEAKFGIFIHWGVFSVPSFGSEWFWNYWNHRYPAYVDFMQRNYPPGFTYQDFAPLFTAEFFDPNVWSEVLSASGAKYVVLTTKHHEGKH
;
A
#
# COMPACT_ATOMS: atom_id res chain seq x y z
N MET A 1 -51.30 -32.92 -17.16
CA MET A 1 -50.97 -31.49 -17.08
C MET A 1 -49.48 -31.37 -16.82
N ALA A 2 -48.77 -30.64 -17.67
CA ALA A 2 -47.31 -30.72 -17.85
C ALA A 2 -46.52 -30.12 -16.68
N ALA A 3 -45.45 -30.80 -16.28
CA ALA A 3 -44.43 -30.29 -15.37
C ALA A 3 -43.52 -29.33 -16.14
N VAL A 4 -43.38 -28.10 -15.67
CA VAL A 4 -42.45 -27.10 -16.22
C VAL A 4 -41.12 -27.27 -15.50
N LEU A 5 -40.15 -27.88 -16.18
CA LEU A 5 -38.75 -27.89 -15.76
C LEU A 5 -38.15 -26.52 -16.08
N LEU A 6 -37.87 -25.71 -15.06
CA LEU A 6 -37.11 -24.47 -15.21
C LEU A 6 -35.62 -24.82 -15.29
N CYS A 7 -35.07 -24.80 -16.50
CA CYS A 7 -33.65 -25.03 -16.76
C CYS A 7 -32.86 -23.78 -16.33
N ILE A 8 -32.19 -23.83 -15.18
CA ILE A 8 -31.23 -22.79 -14.78
C ILE A 8 -29.94 -23.05 -15.57
N CYS A 9 -29.76 -22.34 -16.68
CA CYS A 9 -28.48 -22.31 -17.39
C CYS A 9 -27.47 -21.50 -16.57
N VAL A 10 -26.70 -22.17 -15.73
CA VAL A 10 -25.49 -21.61 -15.12
C VAL A 10 -24.42 -21.53 -16.21
N PHE A 11 -24.26 -20.36 -16.84
CA PHE A 11 -23.11 -20.09 -17.69
C PHE A 11 -21.90 -19.83 -16.79
N LEU A 12 -21.11 -20.87 -16.52
CA LEU A 12 -19.76 -20.72 -15.99
C LEU A 12 -18.87 -20.16 -17.11
N VAL A 13 -18.72 -18.83 -17.15
CA VAL A 13 -17.70 -18.18 -17.97
C VAL A 13 -16.35 -18.39 -17.27
N PHE A 14 -15.66 -19.47 -17.64
CA PHE A 14 -14.23 -19.60 -17.33
C PHE A 14 -13.46 -18.70 -18.29
N SER A 15 -13.13 -17.48 -17.85
CA SER A 15 -12.12 -16.66 -18.51
C SER A 15 -10.76 -17.33 -18.32
N GLY A 16 -10.36 -18.15 -19.28
CA GLY A 16 -9.03 -18.75 -19.33
C GLY A 16 -7.98 -17.65 -19.42
N GLN A 17 -7.34 -17.32 -18.30
CA GLN A 17 -6.13 -16.51 -18.30
C GLN A 17 -5.00 -17.41 -18.81
N THR A 18 -4.71 -17.36 -20.11
CA THR A 18 -3.45 -17.88 -20.63
C THR A 18 -2.33 -17.08 -19.96
N LEU A 19 -1.51 -17.75 -19.14
CA LEU A 19 -0.24 -17.20 -18.69
C LEU A 19 0.61 -16.92 -19.94
N ALA A 20 0.65 -15.66 -20.37
CA ALA A 20 1.55 -15.23 -21.42
C ALA A 20 2.99 -15.39 -20.90
N ASN A 21 3.82 -16.12 -21.64
CA ASN A 21 5.24 -16.24 -21.33
C ASN A 21 5.94 -14.95 -21.78
N TYR A 22 6.48 -14.20 -20.82
CA TYR A 22 7.25 -12.98 -21.08
C TYR A 22 8.75 -13.28 -20.97
N GLU A 23 9.50 -12.93 -22.01
CA GLU A 23 10.96 -12.88 -21.98
C GLU A 23 11.44 -11.59 -21.29
N PRO A 24 12.64 -11.58 -20.65
CA PRO A 24 13.20 -10.42 -19.96
C PRO A 24 13.80 -9.38 -20.93
N THR A 25 13.06 -9.02 -21.98
CA THR A 25 13.43 -8.01 -22.98
C THR A 25 12.35 -6.92 -23.05
N TRP A 26 12.73 -5.67 -23.31
CA TRP A 26 11.77 -4.56 -23.36
C TRP A 26 10.63 -4.80 -24.34
N GLU A 27 10.94 -5.30 -25.54
CA GLU A 27 9.94 -5.64 -26.56
C GLU A 27 8.86 -6.61 -26.05
N SER A 28 9.26 -7.64 -25.30
CA SER A 28 8.34 -8.61 -24.70
C SER A 28 7.53 -8.02 -23.54
N LEU A 29 8.18 -7.25 -22.66
CA LEU A 29 7.53 -6.68 -21.48
C LEU A 29 6.55 -5.55 -21.86
N ASP A 30 6.87 -4.74 -22.87
CA ASP A 30 6.03 -3.64 -23.35
C ASP A 30 4.81 -4.13 -24.15
N ALA A 31 4.85 -5.36 -24.66
CA ALA A 31 3.69 -6.01 -25.28
C ALA A 31 2.60 -6.39 -24.26
N ARG A 32 2.81 -6.22 -22.94
CA ARG A 32 1.79 -6.49 -21.93
C ARG A 32 0.62 -5.51 -22.07
N PRO A 33 -0.62 -6.01 -22.26
CA PRO A 33 -1.77 -5.14 -22.17
C PRO A 33 -1.95 -4.65 -20.73
N LEU A 34 -2.49 -3.44 -20.58
CA LEU A 34 -3.00 -2.99 -19.30
C LEU A 34 -4.11 -3.96 -18.83
N PRO A 35 -4.04 -4.53 -17.61
CA PRO A 35 -5.10 -5.40 -17.11
C PRO A 35 -6.45 -4.66 -17.08
N ALA A 36 -7.49 -5.28 -17.65
CA ALA A 36 -8.81 -4.64 -17.78
C ALA A 36 -9.37 -4.14 -16.44
N TRP A 37 -9.20 -4.93 -15.35
CA TRP A 37 -9.65 -4.53 -14.02
C TRP A 37 -9.01 -3.21 -13.54
N TYR A 38 -7.74 -2.96 -13.89
CA TYR A 38 -7.02 -1.76 -13.45
C TYR A 38 -7.49 -0.55 -14.25
N ASP A 39 -7.73 -0.73 -15.56
CA ASP A 39 -8.37 0.31 -16.35
C ASP A 39 -9.76 0.62 -15.81
N GLU A 40 -10.60 -0.37 -15.52
CA GLU A 40 -11.96 -0.20 -15.00
C GLU A 40 -12.03 0.36 -13.57
N ALA A 41 -10.99 0.15 -12.77
CA ALA A 41 -10.97 0.53 -11.35
C ALA A 41 -11.12 2.04 -11.12
N LYS A 42 -10.47 2.86 -11.96
CA LYS A 42 -10.44 4.35 -11.97
C LYS A 42 -10.01 5.07 -10.68
N PHE A 43 -10.21 4.48 -9.50
CA PHE A 43 -9.92 5.07 -8.20
C PHE A 43 -9.32 4.03 -7.26
N GLY A 44 -8.21 4.40 -6.61
CA GLY A 44 -7.57 3.63 -5.56
C GLY A 44 -6.92 4.53 -4.52
N ILE A 45 -6.59 3.94 -3.37
CA ILE A 45 -6.00 4.66 -2.23
C ILE A 45 -4.57 4.17 -2.01
N PHE A 46 -3.63 5.11 -1.89
CA PHE A 46 -2.25 4.81 -1.52
C PHE A 46 -1.98 5.25 -0.09
N ILE A 47 -1.46 4.35 0.73
CA ILE A 47 -1.18 4.56 2.14
C ILE A 47 0.33 4.60 2.36
N HIS A 48 0.82 5.74 2.84
CA HIS A 48 2.18 5.90 3.37
C HIS A 48 2.15 5.67 4.88
N TRP A 49 2.56 4.48 5.29
CA TRP A 49 2.57 4.10 6.70
C TRP A 49 3.75 3.18 6.99
N GLY A 50 4.56 3.55 7.96
CA GLY A 50 5.78 2.85 8.32
C GLY A 50 6.47 3.50 9.51
N VAL A 51 7.75 3.18 9.73
CA VAL A 51 8.53 3.67 10.89
C VAL A 51 8.56 5.20 10.96
N PHE A 52 8.58 5.90 9.82
CA PHE A 52 8.51 7.36 9.75
C PHE A 52 7.21 7.94 10.35
N SER A 53 6.16 7.14 10.50
CA SER A 53 4.90 7.56 11.11
C SER A 53 4.97 7.64 12.64
N VAL A 54 5.92 6.93 13.28
CA VAL A 54 6.08 6.91 14.76
C VAL A 54 6.28 8.31 15.35
N PRO A 55 7.22 9.15 14.87
CA PRO A 55 7.36 10.51 15.40
C PRO A 55 6.18 11.42 15.07
N SER A 56 5.34 11.05 14.08
CA SER A 56 4.15 11.80 13.66
C SER A 56 4.41 13.31 13.45
N PHE A 57 5.57 13.65 12.86
CA PHE A 57 6.02 15.03 12.69
C PHE A 57 6.50 15.26 11.25
N GLY A 58 6.07 16.37 10.65
CA GLY A 58 6.43 16.72 9.28
C GLY A 58 5.80 15.78 8.25
N SER A 59 6.60 14.89 7.67
CA SER A 59 6.19 13.98 6.60
C SER A 59 6.98 12.66 6.64
N GLU A 60 6.71 11.77 5.69
CA GLU A 60 7.46 10.52 5.46
C GLU A 60 8.96 10.72 5.21
N TRP A 61 9.37 11.96 4.89
CA TRP A 61 10.78 12.36 4.76
C TRP A 61 11.44 12.74 6.09
N PHE A 62 10.79 12.46 7.24
CA PHE A 62 11.30 12.81 8.57
C PHE A 62 12.77 12.45 8.76
N TRP A 63 13.17 11.21 8.41
CA TRP A 63 14.56 10.78 8.52
C TRP A 63 15.50 11.67 7.72
N ASN A 64 15.16 11.94 6.46
CA ASN A 64 15.97 12.76 5.58
C ASN A 64 16.16 14.16 6.16
N TYR A 65 15.10 14.82 6.62
CA TYR A 65 15.20 16.18 7.17
C TYR A 65 15.96 16.23 8.50
N TRP A 66 15.77 15.22 9.36
CA TRP A 66 16.52 15.11 10.60
C TRP A 66 18.00 14.84 10.35
N ASN A 67 18.33 13.94 9.41
CA ASN A 67 19.71 13.62 9.02
C ASN A 67 20.42 14.84 8.39
N HIS A 68 19.70 15.66 7.63
CA HIS A 68 20.20 16.94 7.10
C HIS A 68 20.14 18.09 8.12
N ARG A 69 19.83 17.80 9.39
CA ARG A 69 19.92 18.74 10.51
C ARG A 69 19.01 19.97 10.36
N TYR A 70 17.84 19.80 9.76
CA TYR A 70 16.88 20.89 9.63
C TYR A 70 16.42 21.32 11.04
N PRO A 71 16.47 22.63 11.39
CA PRO A 71 16.32 23.07 12.78
C PRO A 71 15.05 22.55 13.47
N ALA A 72 13.90 22.60 12.80
CA ALA A 72 12.63 22.13 13.35
C ALA A 72 12.64 20.63 13.74
N TYR A 73 13.34 19.80 12.96
CA TYR A 73 13.43 18.35 13.19
C TYR A 73 14.45 18.02 14.29
N VAL A 74 15.57 18.74 14.33
CA VAL A 74 16.57 18.60 15.41
C VAL A 74 15.95 19.01 16.75
N ASP A 75 15.28 20.16 16.78
CA ASP A 75 14.58 20.66 17.96
C ASP A 75 13.49 19.70 18.44
N PHE A 76 12.69 19.17 17.50
CA PHE A 76 11.67 18.17 17.81
C PHE A 76 12.29 16.94 18.47
N MET A 77 13.38 16.41 17.92
CA MET A 77 14.05 15.24 18.48
C MET A 77 14.65 15.51 19.86
N GLN A 78 15.29 16.66 20.06
CA GLN A 78 15.86 17.05 21.36
C GLN A 78 14.81 17.21 22.46
N ARG A 79 13.59 17.63 22.12
CA ARG A 79 12.50 17.84 23.10
C ARG A 79 11.75 16.56 23.44
N ASN A 80 11.65 15.61 22.51
CA ASN A 80 10.74 14.48 22.63
C ASN A 80 11.43 13.12 22.83
N TYR A 81 12.74 13.02 22.56
CA TYR A 81 13.48 11.75 22.61
C TYR A 81 14.79 11.90 23.41
N PRO A 82 15.27 10.82 24.05
CA PRO A 82 16.48 10.88 24.87
C PRO A 82 17.73 11.18 24.04
N PRO A 83 18.78 11.75 24.65
CA PRO A 83 20.07 11.95 23.99
C PRO A 83 20.60 10.63 23.42
N GLY A 84 21.10 10.67 22.17
CA GLY A 84 21.63 9.49 21.49
C GLY A 84 20.59 8.63 20.75
N PHE A 85 19.31 9.00 20.81
CA PHE A 85 18.27 8.33 20.02
C PHE A 85 18.59 8.42 18.51
N THR A 86 18.45 7.29 17.82
CA THR A 86 18.68 7.14 16.38
C THR A 86 17.37 6.84 15.66
N TYR A 87 17.37 6.91 14.33
CA TYR A 87 16.14 6.63 13.57
C TYR A 87 15.71 5.16 13.68
N GLN A 88 16.68 4.24 13.77
CA GLN A 88 16.43 2.81 13.95
C GLN A 88 15.71 2.50 15.27
N ASP A 89 15.90 3.33 16.30
CA ASP A 89 15.21 3.17 17.59
C ASP A 89 13.70 3.39 17.49
N PHE A 90 13.19 3.96 16.39
CA PHE A 90 11.75 4.01 16.10
C PHE A 90 11.17 2.67 15.66
N ALA A 91 11.97 1.76 15.09
CA ALA A 91 11.49 0.50 14.56
C ALA A 91 10.73 -0.36 15.60
N PRO A 92 11.27 -0.60 16.83
CA PRO A 92 10.51 -1.34 17.85
C PRO A 92 9.30 -0.56 18.40
N LEU A 93 9.22 0.75 18.19
CA LEU A 93 8.10 1.59 18.61
C LEU A 93 6.96 1.61 17.59
N PHE A 94 7.20 1.14 16.37
CA PHE A 94 6.16 0.95 15.35
C PHE A 94 5.37 -0.34 15.63
N THR A 95 4.55 -0.31 16.67
CA THR A 95 3.81 -1.50 17.16
C THR A 95 2.49 -1.73 16.43
N ALA A 96 1.95 -0.71 15.77
CA ALA A 96 0.63 -0.74 15.16
C ALA A 96 -0.49 -1.19 16.13
N GLU A 97 -0.39 -0.81 17.41
CA GLU A 97 -1.22 -1.34 18.50
C GLU A 97 -2.74 -1.26 18.24
N PHE A 98 -3.20 -0.21 17.56
CA PHE A 98 -4.62 0.00 17.23
C PHE A 98 -4.97 -0.31 15.77
N PHE A 99 -4.10 -0.99 15.05
CA PHE A 99 -4.37 -1.37 13.67
C PHE A 99 -5.39 -2.51 13.62
N ASP A 100 -6.54 -2.24 13.00
CA ASP A 100 -7.54 -3.24 12.64
C ASP A 100 -7.74 -3.25 11.12
N PRO A 101 -7.32 -4.30 10.41
CA PRO A 101 -7.46 -4.39 8.96
C PRO A 101 -8.93 -4.45 8.51
N ASN A 102 -9.86 -4.93 9.36
CA ASN A 102 -11.28 -4.97 9.01
C ASN A 102 -11.85 -3.56 8.95
N VAL A 103 -11.59 -2.75 9.98
CA VAL A 103 -12.00 -1.34 10.02
C VAL A 103 -11.43 -0.58 8.82
N TRP A 104 -10.15 -0.81 8.50
CA TRP A 104 -9.53 -0.20 7.32
C TRP A 104 -10.22 -0.65 6.03
N SER A 105 -10.43 -1.95 5.84
CA SER A 105 -11.09 -2.48 4.64
C SER A 105 -12.50 -1.92 4.47
N GLU A 106 -13.26 -1.76 5.56
CA GLU A 106 -14.61 -1.23 5.53
C GLU A 106 -14.62 0.24 5.08
N VAL A 107 -13.79 1.08 5.70
CA VAL A 107 -13.69 2.50 5.35
C VAL A 107 -13.15 2.70 3.94
N LEU A 108 -12.10 1.97 3.55
CA LEU A 108 -11.51 2.06 2.23
C LEU A 108 -12.48 1.58 1.15
N SER A 109 -13.24 0.51 1.40
CA SER A 109 -14.29 0.04 0.47
C SER A 109 -15.44 1.05 0.36
N ALA A 110 -15.90 1.59 1.49
CA ALA A 110 -16.97 2.59 1.54
C ALA A 110 -16.60 3.90 0.82
N SER A 111 -15.31 4.22 0.69
CA SER A 111 -14.83 5.36 -0.11
C SER A 111 -15.05 5.19 -1.62
N GLY A 112 -15.37 3.98 -2.08
CA GLY A 112 -15.48 3.63 -3.50
C GLY A 112 -14.17 3.16 -4.15
N ALA A 113 -13.06 3.12 -3.40
CA ALA A 113 -11.78 2.64 -3.90
C ALA A 113 -11.88 1.20 -4.42
N LYS A 114 -11.24 0.95 -5.56
CA LYS A 114 -11.22 -0.37 -6.23
C LYS A 114 -9.89 -1.10 -6.06
N TYR A 115 -8.86 -0.40 -5.60
CA TYR A 115 -7.59 -0.99 -5.18
C TYR A 115 -6.95 -0.14 -4.08
N VAL A 116 -6.10 -0.79 -3.28
CA VAL A 116 -5.32 -0.15 -2.23
C VAL A 116 -3.86 -0.54 -2.41
N VAL A 117 -2.97 0.44 -2.31
CA VAL A 117 -1.52 0.23 -2.27
C VAL A 117 -1.03 0.63 -0.89
N LEU A 118 -0.20 -0.20 -0.28
CA LEU A 118 0.48 0.11 0.96
C LEU A 118 1.98 0.20 0.69
N THR A 119 2.66 1.18 1.27
CA THR A 119 4.12 1.26 1.24
C THR A 119 4.74 0.02 1.88
N THR A 120 5.34 -0.88 1.09
CA THR A 120 6.07 -2.04 1.59
C THR A 120 7.50 -1.69 2.02
N LYS A 121 8.08 -0.69 1.36
CA LYS A 121 9.36 -0.06 1.71
C LYS A 121 9.36 1.36 1.17
N HIS A 122 9.72 2.32 2.02
CA HIS A 122 9.92 3.71 1.62
C HIS A 122 11.43 4.06 1.62
N HIS A 123 11.80 5.33 1.47
CA HIS A 123 13.17 5.77 1.20
C HIS A 123 14.17 5.52 2.34
N GLU A 124 13.71 5.35 3.57
CA GLU A 124 14.52 5.18 4.78
C GLU A 124 15.21 3.80 4.90
N GLY A 125 14.71 2.76 4.22
CA GLY A 125 15.13 1.36 4.41
C GLY A 125 16.42 0.94 3.72
N LYS A 126 17.46 1.79 3.68
CA LYS A 126 18.74 1.47 3.02
C LYS A 126 19.95 1.29 3.96
N HIS A 127 19.79 1.42 5.29
CA HIS A 127 20.91 1.36 6.23
C HIS A 127 20.60 0.55 7.47
#